data_AF-A0A3L8Q2S9-F1
#
_entry.id   AF-A0A3L8Q2S9-F1
#
_cell.length_a   1.000
_cell.length_b   1.000
_cell.length_c   1.000
_cell.angle_alpha   90.00
_cell.angle_beta   90.00
_cell.angle_gamma   90.00
#
_symmetry.space_group_name_H-M   'P 1'
#
loop_
_entity.id
_entity.type
_entity.pdbx_description
1 polymer ?
#
loop_
_entity_poly.entity_id
_entity_poly.type
_entity_poly.pdbx_seq_one_letter_code
_entity_poly.pdbx_strand_id
1 'polypeptide(L)'
;MKRDDLTDTISLFCLKITCSPPVHSRKTHNGALVPLELALLWMVSCPGFCGVVRLLDWFELPDGFALVMERPQLSQDLWYLLAERGFLTEPVARGLFR
;
A
#
# COMPACT_ATOMS: atom_id res chain seq x y z
N MET A 1 22.84 15.60 -15.66
CA MET A 1 21.85 16.62 -16.07
C MET A 1 20.72 15.91 -16.81
N LYS A 2 19.57 15.82 -16.14
CA LYS A 2 18.21 15.52 -16.60
C LYS A 2 17.97 14.27 -17.45
N ARG A 3 17.69 13.15 -16.78
CA ARG A 3 16.86 12.07 -17.36
C ARG A 3 15.81 11.50 -16.38
N ASP A 4 15.47 12.24 -15.32
CA ASP A 4 14.64 11.73 -14.22
C ASP A 4 13.32 12.51 -13.99
N ASP A 5 13.19 13.76 -14.45
CA ASP A 5 12.04 14.63 -14.12
C ASP A 5 10.66 14.18 -14.65
N LEU A 6 10.59 13.51 -15.82
CA LEU A 6 9.30 13.28 -16.49
C LEU A 6 8.58 12.02 -16.01
N THR A 7 9.30 11.04 -15.47
CA THR A 7 8.75 9.76 -15.01
C THR A 7 8.26 9.83 -13.57
N ASP A 8 8.88 10.70 -12.74
CA ASP A 8 8.48 10.93 -11.35
C ASP A 8 7.13 11.65 -11.20
N THR A 9 6.63 12.25 -12.29
CA THR A 9 5.37 13.00 -12.29
C THR A 9 4.14 12.11 -12.56
N ILE A 10 4.28 10.90 -13.12
CA ILE A 10 3.15 10.15 -13.72
C ILE A 10 2.59 9.03 -12.82
N SER A 11 3.02 8.93 -11.55
CA SER A 11 2.35 8.00 -10.61
C SER A 11 2.28 8.57 -9.20
N LEU A 12 1.28 9.43 -8.98
CA LEU A 12 0.98 10.02 -7.67
C LEU A 12 0.47 9.00 -6.63
N PHE A 13 0.04 7.82 -7.06
CA PHE A 13 -0.57 6.80 -6.22
C PHE A 13 -0.23 5.39 -6.70
N CYS A 14 -0.40 4.41 -5.81
CA CYS A 14 -0.35 3.00 -6.11
C CYS A 14 -1.79 2.49 -6.32
N LEU A 15 -2.02 1.73 -7.39
CA LEU A 15 -3.32 1.11 -7.66
C LEU A 15 -3.19 -0.40 -7.48
N LYS A 16 -3.97 -0.98 -6.58
CA LYS A 16 -4.05 -2.44 -6.39
C LYS A 16 -5.44 -2.93 -6.73
N ILE A 17 -5.52 -3.97 -7.57
CA ILE A 17 -6.77 -4.64 -7.92
C ILE A 17 -6.82 -5.96 -7.16
N THR A 18 -7.92 -6.19 -6.44
CA THR A 18 -8.18 -7.43 -5.71
C THR A 18 -9.43 -8.09 -6.24
N CYS A 19 -9.37 -9.40 -6.51
CA CYS A 19 -10.56 -10.18 -6.85
C CYS A 19 -11.58 -10.15 -5.72
N SER A 20 -12.86 -10.21 -6.07
CA SER A 20 -13.93 -10.24 -5.08
C SER A 20 -13.83 -11.54 -4.25
N PRO A 21 -13.75 -11.44 -2.92
CA PRO A 21 -13.73 -12.64 -2.09
C PRO A 21 -15.14 -13.24 -2.00
N PRO A 22 -15.25 -14.53 -1.63
CA PRO A 22 -16.53 -15.16 -1.32
C PRO A 22 -17.36 -14.33 -0.35
N VAL A 23 -18.69 -14.35 -0.50
CA VAL A 23 -19.60 -13.52 0.31
C VAL A 23 -19.39 -13.74 1.82
N HIS A 24 -19.14 -14.98 2.25
CA HIS A 24 -18.94 -15.34 3.66
C HIS A 24 -17.64 -14.80 4.27
N SER A 25 -16.66 -14.41 3.47
CA SER A 25 -15.38 -13.86 3.93
C SER A 25 -15.30 -12.33 3.84
N ARG A 26 -16.36 -11.68 3.33
CA ARG A 26 -16.48 -10.21 3.32
C ARG A 26 -16.79 -9.67 4.70
N LYS A 27 -16.42 -8.41 4.92
CA LYS A 27 -16.71 -7.65 6.14
C LYS A 27 -17.63 -6.49 5.81
N THR A 28 -18.54 -6.18 6.72
CA THR A 28 -19.39 -5.00 6.60
C THR A 28 -18.58 -3.77 7.00
N HIS A 29 -18.43 -2.84 6.08
CA HIS A 29 -17.82 -1.54 6.32
C HIS A 29 -18.73 -0.45 5.78
N ASN A 30 -19.21 0.46 6.64
CA ASN A 30 -20.16 1.53 6.28
C ASN A 30 -21.37 1.06 5.46
N GLY A 31 -21.87 -0.16 5.74
CA GLY A 31 -23.01 -0.76 5.04
C GLY A 31 -22.68 -1.50 3.74
N ALA A 32 -21.42 -1.47 3.26
CA ALA A 32 -20.95 -2.23 2.11
C ALA A 32 -20.22 -3.52 2.54
N LEU A 33 -20.34 -4.59 1.73
CA LEU A 33 -19.59 -5.83 1.92
C LEU A 33 -18.25 -5.76 1.19
N VAL A 34 -17.17 -5.53 1.93
CA VAL A 34 -15.83 -5.29 1.39
C VAL A 34 -14.86 -6.44 1.76
N PRO A 35 -13.74 -6.59 1.03
CA PRO A 35 -12.68 -7.50 1.44
C PRO A 35 -12.10 -7.10 2.79
N LEU A 36 -11.63 -8.09 3.56
CA LEU A 36 -10.98 -7.84 4.85
C LEU A 36 -9.78 -6.89 4.70
N GLU A 37 -9.00 -7.03 3.61
CA GLU A 37 -7.88 -6.13 3.32
C GLU A 37 -8.30 -4.66 3.29
N LEU A 38 -9.40 -4.34 2.60
CA LEU A 38 -9.92 -2.98 2.48
C LEU A 38 -10.41 -2.45 3.82
N ALA A 39 -11.18 -3.25 4.57
CA ALA A 39 -11.66 -2.86 5.88
C ALA A 39 -10.51 -2.54 6.86
N LEU A 40 -9.47 -3.39 6.87
CA LEU A 40 -8.30 -3.18 7.74
C LEU A 40 -7.49 -1.95 7.31
N LEU A 41 -7.22 -1.80 6.01
CA LEU A 41 -6.49 -0.64 5.48
C LEU A 41 -7.22 0.67 5.81
N TRP A 42 -8.55 0.71 5.69
CA TRP A 42 -9.32 1.87 6.08
C TRP A 42 -9.11 2.19 7.57
N MET A 43 -9.27 1.22 8.47
CA MET A 43 -9.15 1.44 9.92
C MET A 43 -7.81 2.07 10.32
N VAL A 44 -6.72 1.71 9.66
CA VAL A 44 -5.36 2.22 9.94
C VAL A 44 -4.97 3.44 9.09
N SER A 45 -5.83 3.88 8.17
CA SER A 45 -5.59 5.09 7.35
C SER A 45 -6.01 6.39 8.06
N CYS A 46 -6.52 6.30 9.28
CA CYS A 46 -6.87 7.47 10.09
C CYS A 46 -5.63 8.32 10.47
N PRO A 47 -5.78 9.66 10.60
CA PRO A 47 -4.68 10.52 11.07
C PRO A 47 -4.15 10.05 12.43
N GLY A 48 -2.82 9.95 12.56
CA GLY A 48 -2.14 9.53 13.78
C GLY A 48 -1.44 8.17 13.70
N PHE A 49 -1.70 7.38 12.66
CA PHE A 49 -0.92 6.18 12.33
C PHE A 49 0.15 6.50 11.28
N CYS A 50 1.38 6.07 11.54
CA CYS A 50 2.50 6.15 10.61
C CYS A 50 3.05 4.74 10.31
N GLY A 51 3.83 4.61 9.24
CA GLY A 51 4.44 3.32 8.86
C GLY A 51 3.51 2.35 8.12
N VAL A 52 2.27 2.74 7.85
CA VAL A 52 1.34 1.99 6.99
C VAL A 52 1.01 2.82 5.76
N VAL A 53 1.09 2.20 4.58
CA VAL A 53 0.65 2.81 3.32
C VAL A 53 -0.85 3.12 3.41
N ARG A 54 -1.19 4.41 3.40
CA ARG A 54 -2.57 4.88 3.52
C ARG A 54 -3.41 4.57 2.29
N LEU A 55 -4.65 4.17 2.56
CA LEU A 55 -5.73 4.13 1.58
C LEU A 55 -6.22 5.57 1.33
N LEU A 56 -6.17 5.99 0.07
CA LEU A 56 -6.66 7.30 -0.37
C LEU A 56 -8.11 7.20 -0.85
N ASP A 57 -8.44 6.15 -1.59
CA ASP A 57 -9.78 5.89 -2.12
C ASP A 57 -9.95 4.41 -2.51
N TRP A 58 -11.17 3.98 -2.81
CA TRP A 58 -11.45 2.65 -3.36
C TRP A 58 -12.71 2.62 -4.22
N PHE A 59 -12.74 1.67 -5.15
CA PHE A 59 -13.86 1.47 -6.07
C PHE A 59 -14.28 0.01 -6.08
N GLU A 60 -15.59 -0.24 -6.16
CA GLU A 60 -16.13 -1.55 -6.48
C GLU A 60 -16.10 -1.77 -7.99
N LEU A 61 -15.69 -2.96 -8.40
CA LEU A 61 -15.65 -3.44 -9.78
C LEU A 61 -16.56 -4.65 -9.91
N PRO A 62 -17.01 -5.02 -11.13
CA PRO A 62 -17.86 -6.19 -11.33
C PRO A 62 -17.32 -7.47 -10.68
N ASP A 63 -16.00 -7.67 -10.74
CA ASP A 63 -15.34 -8.87 -10.25
C ASP A 63 -14.39 -8.62 -9.07
N GLY A 64 -14.43 -7.44 -8.45
CA GLY A 64 -13.43 -7.09 -7.44
C GLY A 64 -13.47 -5.68 -6.90
N PHE A 65 -12.32 -5.22 -6.42
CA PHE A 65 -12.13 -3.93 -5.80
C PHE A 65 -10.81 -3.33 -6.27
N ALA A 66 -10.80 -2.02 -6.53
CA ALA A 66 -9.59 -1.26 -6.82
C ALA A 66 -9.31 -0.36 -5.62
N LEU A 67 -8.09 -0.46 -5.09
CA LEU A 67 -7.61 0.30 -3.95
C LEU A 67 -6.61 1.34 -4.46
N VAL A 68 -6.91 2.61 -4.19
CA VAL A 68 -6.02 3.74 -4.45
C VAL A 68 -5.26 4.03 -3.17
N MET A 69 -3.95 3.89 -3.21
CA MET A 69 -3.08 3.99 -2.04
C MET A 69 -2.00 5.03 -2.26
N GLU A 70 -1.46 5.59 -1.18
CA GLU A 70 -0.31 6.48 -1.28
C GLU A 70 0.89 5.75 -1.91
N ARG A 71 1.70 6.49 -2.67
CA ARG A 71 2.96 6.00 -3.21
C ARG A 71 4.09 6.87 -2.70
N PRO A 72 4.95 6.38 -1.79
CA PRO A 72 6.11 7.13 -1.35
C PRO A 72 7.06 7.39 -2.53
N GLN A 73 7.60 8.60 -2.61
CA GLN A 73 8.64 8.93 -3.59
C GLN A 73 9.90 8.10 -3.28
N LEU A 74 10.54 7.54 -4.31
CA LEU A 74 11.74 6.72 -4.18
C LEU A 74 11.57 5.50 -3.25
N SER A 75 10.39 4.86 -3.26
CA SER A 75 10.13 3.66 -2.47
C SER A 75 10.84 2.42 -3.06
N GLN A 76 11.55 1.68 -2.22
CA GLN A 76 12.06 0.33 -2.50
C GLN A 76 11.52 -0.61 -1.42
N ASP A 77 11.07 -1.81 -1.79
CA ASP A 77 10.67 -2.78 -0.77
C ASP A 77 11.87 -3.40 -0.06
N LEU A 78 11.63 -3.92 1.15
CA LEU A 78 12.68 -4.48 1.98
C LEU A 78 13.32 -5.72 1.35
N TRP A 79 12.57 -6.46 0.55
CA TRP A 79 13.08 -7.65 -0.12
C TRP A 79 14.13 -7.29 -1.16
N TYR A 80 13.87 -6.32 -2.04
CA TYR A 80 14.85 -5.82 -3.00
C TYR A 80 16.04 -5.19 -2.31
N LEU A 81 15.84 -4.42 -1.24
CA LEU A 81 16.95 -3.84 -0.46
C LEU A 81 17.89 -4.93 0.07
N LEU A 82 17.34 -6.03 0.59
CA LEU A 82 18.11 -7.18 1.06
C LEU A 82 18.73 -7.98 -0.08
N ALA A 83 18.03 -8.15 -1.20
CA ALA A 83 18.55 -8.85 -2.37
C ALA A 83 19.76 -8.13 -2.97
N GLU A 84 19.77 -6.79 -2.98
CA GLU A 84 20.88 -5.98 -3.49
C GLU A 84 22.07 -5.93 -2.53
N ARG A 85 21.82 -5.83 -1.21
CA ARG A 85 22.88 -5.62 -0.21
C ARG A 85 23.35 -6.90 0.48
N GLY A 86 22.58 -7.99 0.38
CA GLY A 86 22.79 -9.25 1.09
C GLY A 86 22.43 -9.17 2.58
N PHE A 87 23.07 -8.26 3.32
CA PHE A 87 22.82 -8.04 4.75
C PHE A 87 22.81 -6.55 5.10
N LEU A 88 22.12 -6.22 6.19
CA LEU A 88 22.08 -4.88 6.75
C LEU A 88 23.00 -4.81 7.98
N THR A 89 23.70 -3.70 8.15
CA THR A 89 24.45 -3.44 9.39
C THR A 89 23.47 -3.20 10.53
N GLU A 90 23.88 -3.56 11.74
CA GLU A 90 23.06 -3.43 12.95
C GLU A 90 22.46 -2.01 13.14
N PRO A 91 23.20 -0.91 12.91
CA PRO A 91 22.62 0.44 13.00
C PRO A 91 21.51 0.70 11.97
N VAL A 92 21.65 0.18 10.74
CA VAL A 92 20.64 0.33 9.68
C VAL A 92 19.41 -0.51 9.98
N ALA A 93 19.61 -1.77 10.38
CA ALA A 93 18.52 -2.66 10.78
C ALA A 93 17.73 -2.07 11.96
N ARG A 94 18.41 -1.59 13.01
CA ARG A 94 17.74 -0.93 14.15
C ARG A 94 16.91 0.28 13.70
N GLY A 95 17.33 1.00 12.66
CA GLY A 95 16.55 2.09 12.07
C GLY A 95 15.23 1.67 11.44
N LEU A 96 15.17 0.46 10.85
CA LEU A 96 13.96 -0.08 10.19
C LEU A 96 12.95 -0.68 11.17
N PHE A 97 13.42 -1.29 12.26
CA PHE A 97 12.57 -1.99 13.25
C PHE A 97 12.20 -1.12 14.46
N ARG A 98 12.22 0.21 14.29
CA ARG A 98 11.98 1.16 15.37
C ARG A 98 10.52 1.52 15.55
#